data_AF-A0A3D3LAC9-F1
#
_entry.id   AF-A0A3D3LAC9-F1
#
_cell.length_a   1.000
_cell.length_b   1.000
_cell.length_c   1.000
_cell.angle_alpha   90.00
_cell.angle_beta   90.00
_cell.angle_gamma   90.00
#
_symmetry.space_group_name_H-M   'P 1'
#
loop_
_entity.id
_entity.type
_entity.pdbx_description
1 polymer ?
#
loop_
_entity_poly.entity_id
_entity_poly.type
_entity_poly.pdbx_seq_one_letter_code
_entity_poly.pdbx_strand_id
1 'polypeptide(L)'
;MKHALLFASLALTLHAAPLDDQYVLGPDSQVQPGVPQGKVTQMPAWTDSKIFPGTTRDWWVYVPAQYAKDKPAAVMVFCDGAGFVKPDGQFRAPVVFDNLIAKGEMPVTIGIFIQPGTFPTSQPGAKPRSNRSFEYDSLGDLYARFLLEEILPAAAKDHNLSTDPEMRAICGNSSG
;
A
#
# COMPACT_ATOMS: atom_id res chain seq x y z
N MET A 1 -35.78 41.27 -52.86
CA MET A 1 -36.08 40.10 -52.03
C MET A 1 -34.93 39.89 -51.06
N LYS A 2 -35.12 40.14 -49.76
CA LYS A 2 -34.11 39.88 -48.71
C LYS A 2 -34.53 38.59 -48.00
N HIS A 3 -33.73 37.53 -48.07
CA HIS A 3 -33.94 36.33 -47.28
C HIS A 3 -33.05 36.43 -46.03
N ALA A 4 -33.69 36.52 -44.87
CA ALA A 4 -33.03 36.40 -43.58
C ALA A 4 -32.96 34.91 -43.22
N LEU A 5 -31.76 34.34 -43.11
CA LEU A 5 -31.58 33.04 -42.48
C LEU A 5 -31.57 33.22 -40.96
N LEU A 6 -32.56 32.64 -40.29
CA LEU A 6 -32.51 32.40 -38.85
C LEU A 6 -31.63 31.18 -38.59
N PHE A 7 -30.53 31.36 -37.87
CA PHE A 7 -29.81 30.25 -37.23
C PHE A 7 -30.45 30.01 -35.85
N ALA A 8 -31.16 28.89 -35.70
CA ALA A 8 -31.59 28.40 -34.40
C ALA A 8 -30.42 27.64 -33.75
N SER A 9 -29.73 28.27 -32.80
CA SER A 9 -28.74 27.62 -31.95
C SER A 9 -29.45 26.75 -30.91
N LEU A 10 -29.43 25.43 -31.12
CA LEU A 10 -29.87 24.45 -30.13
C LEU A 10 -28.79 24.36 -29.03
N ALA A 11 -29.00 25.05 -27.91
CA ALA A 11 -28.15 24.92 -26.74
C ALA A 11 -28.44 23.57 -26.06
N LEU A 12 -27.60 22.56 -26.32
CA LEU A 12 -27.54 21.38 -25.45
C LEU A 12 -26.95 21.81 -24.11
N THR A 13 -27.79 21.89 -23.09
CA THR A 13 -27.32 21.94 -21.70
C THR A 13 -26.81 20.55 -21.33
N LEU A 14 -25.49 20.34 -21.41
CA LEU A 14 -24.85 19.23 -20.70
C LEU A 14 -25.12 19.43 -19.21
N HIS A 15 -26.11 18.72 -18.67
CA HIS A 15 -26.18 18.49 -17.25
C HIS A 15 -25.08 17.47 -16.93
N ALA A 16 -23.96 17.94 -16.40
CA ALA A 16 -23.04 17.06 -15.71
C ALA A 16 -23.86 16.30 -14.66
N ALA A 17 -23.68 14.98 -14.57
CA ALA A 17 -24.19 14.22 -13.44
C ALA A 17 -23.74 14.91 -12.14
N PRO A 18 -24.58 14.94 -11.08
CA PRO A 18 -24.14 15.43 -9.78
C PRO A 18 -22.84 14.72 -9.40
N LEU A 19 -21.91 15.44 -8.76
CA LEU A 19 -20.69 14.84 -8.21
C LEU A 19 -21.12 13.73 -7.24
N ASP A 20 -21.05 12.48 -7.71
CA ASP A 20 -21.42 11.28 -6.97
C ASP A 20 -20.71 11.26 -5.59
N ASP A 21 -21.43 10.75 -4.60
CA ASP A 21 -21.09 10.62 -3.18
C ASP A 21 -19.59 10.41 -2.91
N GLN A 22 -18.95 11.38 -2.24
CA GLN A 22 -17.60 11.18 -1.71
C GLN A 22 -17.59 9.96 -0.78
N TYR A 23 -16.75 8.96 -1.07
CA TYR A 23 -16.60 7.79 -0.22
C TYR A 23 -16.19 8.21 1.20
N VAL A 24 -17.01 7.86 2.19
CA VAL A 24 -16.74 8.11 3.60
C VAL A 24 -16.19 6.84 4.23
N LEU A 25 -15.00 6.96 4.83
CA LEU A 25 -14.36 5.86 5.54
C LEU A 25 -15.20 5.38 6.73
N GLY A 26 -15.41 4.05 6.80
CA GLY A 26 -16.18 3.41 7.86
C GLY A 26 -15.48 3.42 9.23
N PRO A 27 -16.17 2.95 10.28
CA PRO A 27 -15.67 2.99 11.67
C PRO A 27 -14.34 2.29 11.90
N ASP A 28 -14.04 1.21 11.15
CA ASP A 28 -12.76 0.49 11.27
C ASP A 28 -11.56 1.29 10.77
N SER A 29 -11.79 2.32 9.97
CA SER A 29 -10.74 3.24 9.50
C SER A 29 -10.56 4.46 10.41
N GLN A 30 -11.26 4.51 11.55
CA GLN A 30 -11.15 5.57 12.55
C GLN A 30 -10.49 5.03 13.80
N VAL A 31 -9.63 5.83 14.43
CA VAL A 31 -9.03 5.48 15.73
C VAL A 31 -10.15 5.38 16.77
N GLN A 32 -10.27 4.23 17.42
CA GLN A 32 -11.28 3.97 18.44
C GLN A 32 -10.71 4.15 19.85
N PRO A 33 -11.43 4.80 20.78
CA PRO A 33 -11.01 4.87 22.18
C PRO A 33 -10.81 3.49 22.80
N GLY A 34 -9.68 3.29 23.48
CA GLY A 34 -9.38 2.04 24.20
C GLY A 34 -8.85 0.90 23.33
N VAL A 35 -8.78 1.06 22.01
CA VAL A 35 -8.13 0.08 21.11
C VAL A 35 -6.60 0.24 21.21
N PRO A 36 -5.85 -0.83 21.56
CA PRO A 36 -4.39 -0.80 21.56
C PRO A 36 -3.84 -0.48 20.17
N GLN A 37 -2.91 0.47 20.09
CA GLN A 37 -2.31 0.90 18.84
C GLN A 37 -0.98 0.22 18.59
N GLY A 38 -0.84 -0.40 17.42
CA GLY A 38 0.42 -0.89 16.92
C GLY A 38 1.39 0.24 16.56
N LYS A 39 2.62 -0.16 16.20
CA LYS A 39 3.70 0.76 15.84
C LYS A 39 4.11 0.55 14.40
N VAL A 40 4.07 1.63 13.61
CA VAL A 40 4.72 1.71 12.31
C VAL A 40 6.16 2.18 12.49
N THR A 41 7.12 1.46 11.90
CA THR A 41 8.52 1.85 11.85
C THR A 41 8.97 1.93 10.40
N GLN A 42 9.48 3.09 9.98
CA GLN A 42 10.17 3.19 8.70
C GLN A 42 11.53 2.52 8.83
N MET A 43 11.80 1.60 7.90
CA MET A 43 13.06 0.87 7.87
C MET A 43 14.09 1.64 7.05
N PRO A 44 15.39 1.38 7.21
CA PRO A 44 16.39 1.87 6.27
C PRO A 44 16.01 1.51 4.83
N ALA A 45 16.18 2.46 3.91
CA ALA A 45 15.85 2.26 2.51
C ALA A 45 16.50 0.98 1.97
N TRP A 46 15.72 0.17 1.27
CA TRP A 46 16.20 -1.07 0.68
C TRP A 46 16.98 -0.74 -0.60
N THR A 47 18.29 -0.99 -0.60
CA THR A 47 19.21 -0.53 -1.65
C THR A 47 20.06 -1.64 -2.27
N ASP A 48 20.02 -2.85 -1.69
CA ASP A 48 20.95 -3.94 -2.01
C ASP A 48 20.25 -5.16 -2.64
N SER A 49 19.07 -4.95 -3.24
CA SER A 49 18.30 -5.99 -3.92
C SER A 49 19.12 -6.70 -4.99
N LYS A 50 19.11 -8.03 -4.95
CA LYS A 50 19.74 -8.90 -5.96
C LYS A 50 18.77 -9.19 -7.10
N ILE A 51 17.47 -9.22 -6.80
CA ILE A 51 16.42 -9.47 -7.79
C ILE A 51 16.12 -8.22 -8.63
N PHE A 52 16.12 -7.04 -8.01
CA PHE A 52 15.95 -5.75 -8.69
C PHE A 52 17.18 -4.86 -8.49
N PRO A 53 18.32 -5.19 -9.10
CA PRO A 53 19.58 -4.50 -8.84
C PRO A 53 19.55 -3.02 -9.25
N GLY A 54 20.24 -2.18 -8.46
CA GLY A 54 20.36 -0.75 -8.71
C GLY A 54 19.12 0.07 -8.35
N THR A 55 18.13 -0.56 -7.70
CA THR A 55 16.94 0.13 -7.20
C THR A 55 17.09 0.53 -5.73
N THR A 56 16.42 1.61 -5.35
CA THR A 56 16.16 2.00 -3.96
C THR A 56 14.67 2.11 -3.72
N ARG A 57 14.20 1.73 -2.53
CA ARG A 57 12.79 1.84 -2.14
C ARG A 57 12.63 2.04 -0.63
N ASP A 58 11.63 2.83 -0.27
CA ASP A 58 11.19 2.98 1.11
C ASP A 58 10.27 1.83 1.52
N TRP A 59 10.34 1.47 2.79
CA TRP A 59 9.45 0.47 3.36
C TRP A 59 9.25 0.64 4.86
N TRP A 60 8.16 0.08 5.34
CA TRP A 60 7.73 0.17 6.74
C TRP A 60 7.25 -1.18 7.25
N VAL A 61 7.45 -1.39 8.54
CA VAL A 61 6.88 -2.52 9.27
C VAL A 61 5.92 -1.99 10.32
N TYR A 62 4.67 -2.46 10.28
CA TYR A 62 3.68 -2.29 11.33
C TYR A 62 3.68 -3.52 12.23
N VAL A 63 3.79 -3.30 13.54
CA VAL A 63 3.70 -4.34 14.56
C VAL A 63 2.50 -4.04 15.47
N PRO A 64 1.47 -4.90 15.55
CA PRO A 64 0.31 -4.68 16.41
C PRO A 64 0.72 -4.75 17.89
N ALA A 65 0.01 -4.02 18.75
CA ALA A 65 0.32 -3.98 20.20
C ALA A 65 0.21 -5.36 20.89
N GLN A 66 -0.60 -6.25 20.32
CA GLN A 66 -0.87 -7.61 20.79
C GLN A 66 0.20 -8.63 20.35
N TYR A 67 1.18 -8.21 19.54
CA TYR A 67 2.25 -9.09 19.08
C TYR A 67 3.12 -9.60 20.24
N ALA A 68 3.35 -10.91 20.25
CA ALA A 68 4.23 -11.59 21.19
C ALA A 68 5.21 -12.48 20.41
N LYS A 69 6.50 -12.37 20.71
CA LYS A 69 7.58 -13.00 19.92
C LYS A 69 7.58 -14.53 20.00
N ASP A 70 6.94 -15.11 21.02
CA ASP A 70 6.79 -16.55 21.22
C ASP A 70 5.72 -17.18 20.31
N LYS A 71 4.91 -16.38 19.61
CA LYS A 71 3.88 -16.85 18.68
C LYS A 71 4.11 -16.28 17.27
N PRO A 72 4.02 -17.10 16.21
CA PRO A 72 4.11 -16.58 14.85
C PRO A 72 2.90 -15.69 14.53
N ALA A 73 3.18 -14.48 14.04
CA ALA A 73 2.15 -13.55 13.57
C ALA A 73 1.79 -13.84 12.10
N ALA A 74 0.54 -13.59 11.72
CA ALA A 74 0.18 -13.50 10.31
C ALA A 74 0.92 -12.32 9.66
N VAL A 75 1.03 -12.34 8.33
CA VAL A 75 1.72 -11.30 7.56
C VAL A 75 0.81 -10.77 6.47
N MET A 76 0.75 -9.45 6.31
CA MET A 76 0.14 -8.84 5.13
C MET A 76 1.11 -7.87 4.48
N VAL A 77 1.45 -8.13 3.22
CA VAL A 77 2.30 -7.25 2.41
C VAL A 77 1.42 -6.27 1.64
N PHE A 78 1.79 -4.99 1.63
CA PHE A 78 1.15 -3.94 0.85
C PHE A 78 2.11 -3.40 -0.20
N CYS A 79 1.79 -3.64 -1.47
CA CYS A 79 2.40 -2.98 -2.61
C CYS A 79 2.03 -1.49 -2.61
N ASP A 80 2.93 -0.63 -3.08
CA ASP A 80 2.78 0.83 -3.00
C ASP A 80 2.53 1.31 -1.56
N GLY A 81 3.27 0.73 -0.62
CA GLY A 81 2.96 0.77 0.81
C GLY A 81 2.73 2.15 1.42
N ALA A 82 3.32 3.22 0.87
CA ALA A 82 3.10 4.58 1.35
C ALA A 82 1.63 5.05 1.25
N GLY A 83 0.86 4.49 0.30
CA GLY A 83 -0.58 4.76 0.18
C GLY A 83 -1.39 4.17 1.34
N PHE A 84 -0.92 3.04 1.88
CA PHE A 84 -1.64 2.26 2.90
C PHE A 84 -1.23 2.57 4.33
N VAL A 85 0.06 2.87 4.55
CA VAL A 85 0.67 2.91 5.89
C VAL A 85 0.26 4.13 6.74
N LYS A 86 -0.24 5.20 6.12
CA LYS A 86 -0.54 6.45 6.85
C LYS A 86 -1.83 6.31 7.67
N PRO A 87 -1.80 6.52 9.00
CA PRO A 87 -2.99 6.37 9.86
C PRO A 87 -4.07 7.44 9.58
N ASP A 88 -3.70 8.55 8.94
CA ASP A 88 -4.58 9.63 8.51
C ASP A 88 -4.81 9.65 6.98
N GLY A 89 -4.29 8.63 6.26
CA GLY A 89 -4.41 8.49 4.82
C GLY A 89 -5.80 8.04 4.34
N GLN A 90 -5.88 7.64 3.08
CA GLN A 90 -7.14 7.15 2.47
C GLN A 90 -7.45 5.69 2.82
N PHE A 91 -6.43 4.87 3.09
CA PHE A 91 -6.60 3.46 3.43
C PHE A 91 -6.44 3.16 4.93
N ARG A 92 -5.47 3.80 5.59
CA ARG A 92 -5.24 3.71 7.05
C ARG A 92 -5.10 2.27 7.55
N ALA A 93 -4.36 1.44 6.81
CA ALA A 93 -4.23 0.02 7.12
C ALA A 93 -3.82 -0.27 8.58
N PRO A 94 -2.88 0.49 9.21
CA PRO A 94 -2.57 0.29 10.63
C PRO A 94 -3.77 0.48 11.57
N VAL A 95 -4.62 1.48 11.33
CA VAL A 95 -5.82 1.75 12.15
C VAL A 95 -6.86 0.64 11.97
N VAL A 96 -7.04 0.19 10.73
CA VAL A 96 -7.92 -0.95 10.42
C VAL A 96 -7.41 -2.21 11.13
N PHE A 97 -6.11 -2.48 11.09
CA PHE A 97 -5.52 -3.64 11.76
C PHE A 97 -5.70 -3.54 13.27
N ASP A 98 -5.40 -2.40 13.89
CA ASP A 98 -5.61 -2.18 15.33
C ASP A 98 -7.04 -2.54 15.75
N ASN A 99 -8.03 -2.01 15.00
CA ASN A 99 -9.44 -2.22 15.28
C ASN A 99 -9.87 -3.68 15.10
N LEU A 100 -9.52 -4.32 13.97
CA LEU A 100 -9.92 -5.71 13.68
C LEU A 100 -9.23 -6.72 14.58
N ILE A 101 -7.95 -6.51 14.92
CA ILE A 101 -7.21 -7.35 15.86
C ILE A 101 -7.78 -7.22 17.26
N ALA A 102 -8.14 -6.01 17.71
CA ALA A 102 -8.76 -5.80 19.01
C ALA A 102 -10.15 -6.46 19.12
N LYS A 103 -10.90 -6.54 18.03
CA LYS A 103 -12.19 -7.26 17.94
C LYS A 103 -12.05 -8.78 17.81
N GLY A 104 -10.85 -9.27 17.47
CA GLY A 104 -10.63 -10.69 17.16
C GLY A 104 -11.15 -11.12 15.79
N GLU A 105 -11.47 -10.17 14.91
CA GLU A 105 -11.94 -10.42 13.53
C GLU A 105 -10.78 -10.65 12.55
N MET A 106 -9.56 -10.32 12.97
CA MET A 106 -8.31 -10.58 12.26
C MET A 106 -7.30 -11.21 13.23
N PRO A 107 -6.50 -12.21 12.82
CA PRO A 107 -5.40 -12.68 13.64
C PRO A 107 -4.38 -11.56 13.87
N VAL A 108 -3.54 -11.70 14.91
CA VAL A 108 -2.40 -10.79 15.13
C VAL A 108 -1.52 -10.79 13.88
N THR A 109 -1.53 -9.67 13.16
CA THR A 109 -0.93 -9.56 11.82
C THR A 109 0.09 -8.43 11.77
N ILE A 110 1.31 -8.74 11.32
CA ILE A 110 2.35 -7.77 11.00
C ILE A 110 2.16 -7.28 9.56
N GLY A 111 2.13 -5.96 9.39
CA GLY A 111 2.01 -5.31 8.09
C GLY A 111 3.38 -4.95 7.53
N ILE A 112 3.65 -5.30 6.28
CA ILE A 112 4.87 -4.90 5.56
C ILE A 112 4.45 -4.03 4.39
N PHE A 113 4.83 -2.76 4.42
CA PHE A 113 4.47 -1.77 3.43
C PHE A 113 5.70 -1.46 2.59
N ILE A 114 5.68 -1.79 1.30
CA ILE A 114 6.87 -1.71 0.44
C ILE A 114 6.56 -0.87 -0.79
N GLN A 115 7.41 0.12 -1.06
CA GLN A 115 7.33 0.86 -2.33
C GLN A 115 7.97 0.05 -3.46
N PRO A 116 7.54 0.25 -4.72
CA PRO A 116 8.29 -0.25 -5.85
C PRO A 116 9.68 0.39 -5.90
N GLY A 117 10.63 -0.30 -6.53
CA GLY A 117 11.97 0.23 -6.77
C GLY A 117 11.97 1.51 -7.59
N THR A 118 12.92 2.39 -7.29
CA THR A 118 13.30 3.52 -8.16
C THR A 118 14.79 3.48 -8.44
N PHE A 119 15.19 3.85 -9.64
CA PHE A 119 16.59 4.02 -9.97
C PHE A 119 17.00 5.44 -9.60
N PRO A 120 17.90 5.63 -8.60
CA PRO A 120 18.30 6.94 -8.16
C PRO A 120 19.04 7.67 -9.27
N THR A 121 18.97 9.00 -9.26
CA THR A 121 19.69 9.87 -10.18
C THR A 121 20.57 10.82 -9.37
N SER A 122 21.80 11.04 -9.85
CA SER A 122 22.73 12.01 -9.27
C SER A 122 22.55 13.41 -9.84
N GLN A 123 21.71 13.58 -10.88
CA GLN A 123 21.48 14.87 -11.50
C GLN A 123 20.51 15.72 -10.65
N PRO A 124 20.91 16.94 -10.22
CA PRO A 124 20.03 17.82 -9.47
C PRO A 124 18.74 18.13 -10.22
N GLY A 125 17.59 17.96 -9.55
CA GLY A 125 16.26 18.23 -10.12
C GLY A 125 15.72 17.15 -11.07
N ALA A 126 16.51 16.13 -11.41
CA ALA A 126 16.01 14.99 -12.18
C ALA A 126 15.15 14.08 -11.30
N LYS A 127 14.04 13.57 -11.85
CA LYS A 127 13.19 12.61 -11.16
C LYS A 127 13.82 11.21 -11.25
N PRO A 128 13.87 10.43 -10.14
CA PRO A 128 14.23 9.02 -10.20
C PRO A 128 13.34 8.27 -11.19
N ARG A 129 13.91 7.32 -11.93
CA ARG A 129 13.14 6.47 -12.85
C ARG A 129 12.43 5.40 -12.03
N SER A 130 11.12 5.29 -12.19
CA SER A 130 10.33 4.23 -11.54
C SER A 130 10.62 2.86 -12.14
N ASN A 131 10.65 1.83 -11.29
CA ASN A 131 10.66 0.41 -11.67
C ASN A 131 9.27 -0.24 -11.51
N ARG A 132 8.25 0.50 -11.04
CA ARG A 132 6.94 -0.03 -10.63
C ARG A 132 6.29 -0.96 -11.66
N SER A 133 6.13 -0.52 -12.91
CA SER A 133 5.51 -1.36 -13.94
C SER A 133 6.34 -2.58 -14.29
N PHE A 134 7.67 -2.50 -14.22
CA PHE A 134 8.51 -3.68 -14.42
C PHE A 134 8.36 -4.67 -13.26
N GLU A 135 8.26 -4.18 -12.01
CA GLU A 135 8.09 -5.04 -10.84
C GLU A 135 6.70 -5.69 -10.82
N TYR A 136 5.64 -4.95 -11.16
CA TYR A 136 4.26 -5.39 -10.95
C TYR A 136 3.56 -5.93 -12.21
N ASP A 137 3.85 -5.41 -13.40
CA ASP A 137 3.16 -5.81 -14.64
C ASP A 137 3.90 -6.93 -15.40
N SER A 138 5.13 -7.28 -14.98
CA SER A 138 5.88 -8.37 -15.60
C SER A 138 5.26 -9.72 -15.28
N LEU A 139 5.05 -10.55 -16.31
CA LEU A 139 4.45 -11.90 -16.18
C LEU A 139 5.42 -12.97 -15.62
N GLY A 140 6.39 -12.57 -14.80
CA GLY A 140 7.40 -13.44 -14.21
C GLY A 140 7.25 -13.59 -12.69
N ASP A 141 8.12 -14.38 -12.08
CA ASP A 141 8.11 -14.67 -10.63
C ASP A 141 8.96 -13.68 -9.81
N LEU A 142 9.64 -12.73 -10.47
CA LEU A 142 10.65 -11.88 -9.82
C LEU A 142 10.11 -11.13 -8.60
N TYR A 143 8.89 -10.57 -8.67
CA TYR A 143 8.34 -9.85 -7.53
C TYR A 143 7.99 -10.77 -6.36
N ALA A 144 7.43 -11.95 -6.64
CA ALA A 144 7.17 -12.95 -5.61
C ALA A 144 8.48 -13.42 -4.94
N ARG A 145 9.52 -13.69 -5.74
CA ARG A 145 10.85 -14.03 -5.26
C ARG A 145 11.46 -12.88 -4.46
N PHE A 146 11.29 -11.64 -4.89
CA PHE A 146 11.76 -10.46 -4.15
C PHE A 146 11.14 -10.40 -2.75
N LEU A 147 9.84 -10.63 -2.63
CA LEU A 147 9.19 -10.68 -1.32
C LEU A 147 9.69 -11.87 -0.47
N LEU A 148 9.78 -13.06 -1.06
CA LEU A 148 10.13 -14.30 -0.35
C LEU A 148 11.61 -14.42 0.03
N GLU A 149 12.52 -13.97 -0.84
CA GLU A 149 13.97 -14.14 -0.71
C GLU A 149 14.64 -12.93 -0.07
N GLU A 150 14.04 -11.74 -0.15
CA GLU A 150 14.65 -10.49 0.35
C GLU A 150 13.85 -9.85 1.49
N ILE A 151 12.59 -9.48 1.25
CA ILE A 151 11.85 -8.62 2.19
C ILE A 151 11.33 -9.38 3.42
N LEU A 152 10.68 -10.53 3.23
CA LEU A 152 10.17 -11.32 4.35
C LEU A 152 11.30 -11.81 5.28
N PRO A 153 12.44 -12.33 4.77
CA PRO A 153 13.57 -12.67 5.62
C PRO A 153 14.15 -11.48 6.37
N ALA A 154 14.18 -10.28 5.76
CA ALA A 154 14.66 -9.08 6.44
C ALA A 154 13.75 -8.68 7.62
N ALA A 155 12.44 -8.68 7.43
CA ALA A 155 11.47 -8.42 8.50
C ALA A 155 11.49 -9.51 9.59
N ALA A 156 11.73 -10.78 9.21
CA ALA A 156 11.77 -11.91 10.14
C ALA A 156 12.98 -11.91 11.09
N LYS A 157 13.99 -11.06 10.86
CA LYS A 157 15.14 -10.92 11.79
C LYS A 157 14.69 -10.46 13.18
N ASP A 158 13.74 -9.55 13.23
CA ASP A 158 13.26 -8.94 14.47
C ASP A 158 11.90 -9.50 14.92
N HIS A 159 11.18 -10.16 14.00
CA HIS A 159 9.80 -10.60 14.18
C HIS A 159 9.60 -12.10 13.87
N ASN A 160 8.77 -12.76 14.67
CA ASN A 160 8.33 -14.14 14.44
C ASN A 160 7.18 -14.13 13.45
N LEU A 161 7.52 -14.20 12.16
CA LEU A 161 6.55 -14.21 11.06
C LEU A 161 6.13 -15.65 10.76
N SER A 162 4.83 -15.90 10.60
CA SER A 162 4.34 -17.22 10.19
C SER A 162 4.93 -17.65 8.84
N THR A 163 5.29 -18.93 8.75
CA THR A 163 5.68 -19.59 7.50
C THR A 163 4.52 -20.34 6.84
N ASP A 164 3.37 -20.40 7.51
CA ASP A 164 2.14 -20.99 6.96
C ASP A 164 1.58 -20.07 5.84
N PRO A 165 1.41 -20.57 4.61
CA PRO A 165 0.82 -19.78 3.52
C PRO A 165 -0.59 -19.28 3.83
N GLU A 166 -1.38 -20.00 4.63
CA GLU A 166 -2.73 -19.56 5.03
C GLU A 166 -2.71 -18.35 5.97
N MET A 167 -1.54 -18.03 6.53
CA MET A 167 -1.29 -16.88 7.40
C MET A 167 -0.55 -15.75 6.68
N ARG A 168 -0.52 -15.75 5.34
CA ARG A 168 0.14 -14.75 4.52
C ARG A 168 -0.81 -14.17 3.48
N ALA A 169 -0.92 -12.85 3.47
CA ALA A 169 -1.70 -12.10 2.51
C ALA A 169 -0.84 -11.05 1.80
N ILE A 170 -1.28 -10.63 0.62
CA ILE A 170 -0.73 -9.52 -0.14
C ILE A 170 -1.87 -8.64 -0.68
N CYS A 171 -1.66 -7.34 -0.70
CA CYS A 171 -2.60 -6.36 -1.20
C CYS A 171 -1.87 -5.29 -2.02
N GLY A 172 -2.51 -4.81 -3.07
CA GLY A 172 -2.05 -3.67 -3.83
C GLY A 172 -3.21 -3.07 -4.63
N ASN A 173 -2.90 -1.99 -5.35
CA ASN A 173 -3.86 -1.29 -6.18
C ASN A 173 -3.37 -1.18 -7.63
N SER A 174 -4.30 -1.42 -8.56
CA SER A 174 -4.02 -1.42 -10.00
C SER A 174 -2.99 -2.50 -10.36
N SER A 175 -1.77 -2.14 -10.73
CA SER A 175 -0.70 -3.12 -10.99
C SER A 175 -0.24 -3.90 -9.76
N GLY A 176 -0.23 -3.24 -8.59
CA GLY A 176 0.35 -3.78 -7.37
C GLY A 176 -0.51 -4.84 -6.70
#